data_AF-A0A7S9GRD5-F1
#
_entry.id   AF-A0A7S9GRD5-F1
#
_cell.length_a   1.000
_cell.length_b   1.000
_cell.length_c   1.000
_cell.angle_alpha   90.00
_cell.angle_beta   90.00
_cell.angle_gamma   90.00
#
_symmetry.space_group_name_H-M   'P 1'
#
loop_
_entity.id
_entity.type
_entity.pdbx_description
1 polymer ?
#
loop_
_entity_poly.entity_id
_entity_poly.type
_entity_poly.pdbx_seq_one_letter_code
_entity_poly.pdbx_strand_id
1 'polypeptide(L)' 'MADNPFAEFSLERAIGLRWTLRDIQADRLELSPVSDEDLRVLVELGLIELHDDGPELTPSGAAVLSG' A
#
# COMPACT_ATOMS: atom_id res chain seq x y z
N MET A 1 -18.78 -1.26 -6.53
CA MET A 1 -17.83 -2.03 -7.34
C MET A 1 -16.49 -1.56 -6.83
N ALA A 2 -15.83 -2.33 -5.95
CA ALA A 2 -14.53 -1.91 -5.44
C ALA A 2 -13.57 -2.06 -6.63
N ASP A 3 -13.26 -0.95 -7.29
CA ASP A 3 -12.20 -0.90 -8.28
C ASP A 3 -10.96 -1.50 -7.64
N ASN A 4 -10.43 -2.57 -8.23
CA ASN A 4 -9.19 -3.15 -7.77
C ASN A 4 -8.08 -2.20 -8.25
N PRO A 5 -7.48 -1.36 -7.38
CA PRO A 5 -6.50 -0.36 -7.81
C PRO A 5 -5.23 -1.01 -8.36
N PHE A 6 -5.09 -2.33 -8.22
CA PHE A 6 -3.97 -3.09 -8.75
C PHE A 6 -4.25 -3.80 -10.07
N ALA A 7 -5.43 -3.61 -10.67
CA ALA A 7 -5.82 -4.31 -11.90
C ALA A 7 -4.89 -4.01 -13.10
N GLU A 8 -4.19 -2.88 -13.07
CA GLU A 8 -3.22 -2.47 -14.09
C GLU A 8 -1.82 -3.07 -13.90
N PHE A 9 -1.52 -3.67 -12.75
CA PHE A 9 -0.22 -4.29 -12.47
C PHE A 9 -0.23 -5.80 -12.70
N SER A 10 0.94 -6.35 -13.00
CA SER A 10 1.16 -7.80 -12.98
C SER A 10 0.82 -8.39 -11.62
N LEU A 11 0.36 -9.65 -11.60
CA LEU A 11 -0.03 -10.36 -10.37
C LEU A 11 1.04 -10.27 -9.27
N GLU A 12 2.32 -10.45 -9.62
CA GLU A 12 3.43 -10.36 -8.68
C GLU A 12 3.56 -8.98 -8.03
N ARG A 13 3.42 -7.91 -8.83
CA ARG A 13 3.47 -6.53 -8.35
C ARG A 13 2.24 -6.20 -7.52
N ALA A 14 1.05 -6.64 -7.93
CA ALA A 14 -0.18 -6.48 -7.16
C ALA A 14 -0.09 -7.17 -5.78
N ILE A 15 0.51 -8.36 -5.71
CA ILE A 15 0.75 -9.07 -4.45
C ILE A 15 1.74 -8.29 -3.57
N GLY A 16 2.84 -7.80 -4.15
CA GLY A 16 3.83 -6.98 -3.46
C GLY A 16 3.21 -5.72 -2.84
N LEU A 17 2.49 -4.93 -3.63
CA LEU A 17 1.83 -3.70 -3.18
C LEU A 17 0.80 -3.97 -2.07
N ARG A 18 0.03 -5.07 -2.15
CA ARG A 18 -0.93 -5.43 -1.10
C ARG A 18 -0.24 -5.86 0.19
N TRP A 19 0.90 -6.54 0.09
CA TRP A 19 1.73 -6.86 1.24
C TRP A 19 2.31 -5.59 1.89
N THR A 20 2.85 -4.67 1.09
CA THR A 20 3.35 -3.37 1.57
C THR A 20 2.25 -2.60 2.30
N LEU A 21 1.03 -2.52 1.76
CA LEU A 21 -0.10 -1.93 2.48
C LEU A 21 -0.37 -2.59 3.83
N ARG A 22 -0.31 -3.92 3.88
CA ARG A 22 -0.54 -4.67 5.12
C ARG A 22 0.55 -4.41 6.15
N ASP A 23 1.81 -4.30 5.72
CA ASP A 23 2.92 -3.99 6.62
C ASP A 23 2.84 -2.55 7.13
N ILE A 24 2.44 -1.59 6.30
CA ILE A 24 2.15 -0.21 6.73
C ILE A 24 1.03 -0.20 7.78
N GLN A 25 -0.08 -0.90 7.52
CA GLN A 25 -1.20 -0.98 8.46
C GLN A 25 -0.79 -1.61 9.80
N ALA A 26 0.11 -2.58 9.76
CA ALA A 26 0.58 -3.30 10.94
C ALA A 26 1.78 -2.63 11.62
N ASP A 27 2.21 -1.46 11.14
CA ASP A 27 3.38 -0.71 11.61
C ASP A 27 4.68 -1.55 11.62
N ARG A 28 4.81 -2.48 10.66
CA ARG A 28 5.93 -3.45 10.58
C ARG A 28 7.10 -2.98 9.73
N LEU A 29 7.09 -1.71 9.33
CA LEU A 29 8.09 -1.12 8.44
C LEU A 29 9.48 -1.07 9.09
N GLU A 30 9.57 -1.14 10.41
CA GLU A 30 10.82 -1.25 11.16
C GLU A 30 11.56 -2.58 10.92
N LEU A 31 10.82 -3.66 10.61
CA LEU A 31 11.38 -5.01 10.47
C LEU A 31 11.71 -5.39 9.02
N SER A 32 11.12 -4.72 8.04
CA SER A 32 11.40 -4.95 6.63
C SER A 32 11.36 -3.64 5.86
N PRO A 33 12.50 -3.18 5.32
CA PRO A 33 12.51 -2.00 4.48
C PRO A 33 11.66 -2.28 3.23
N VAL A 34 10.56 -1.54 3.11
CA VAL A 34 9.71 -1.53 1.92
C VAL A 34 10.38 -0.74 0.81
N SER A 35 10.20 -1.15 -0.44
CA SER A 35 10.79 -0.44 -1.58
C SER A 35 10.18 0.95 -1.72
N ASP A 36 11.02 1.97 -1.91
CA ASP A 36 10.58 3.34 -2.20
C ASP A 36 9.69 3.42 -3.47
N GLU A 37 9.91 2.51 -4.42
CA GLU A 37 9.06 2.37 -5.62
C GLU A 37 7.63 1.96 -5.25
N ASP A 38 7.47 0.96 -4.39
CA ASP A 38 6.16 0.47 -3.96
C ASP A 38 5.42 1.55 -3.16
N LEU A 39 6.13 2.26 -2.28
CA LEU A 39 5.57 3.39 -1.55
C LEU A 39 5.09 4.49 -2.49
N ARG A 40 5.88 4.87 -3.50
CA ARG A 40 5.46 5.86 -4.50
C ARG A 40 4.20 5.43 -5.23
N VAL A 41 4.13 4.19 -5.70
CA VAL A 41 2.95 3.67 -6.39
C VAL A 41 1.71 3.73 -5.48
N LEU A 42 1.84 3.33 -4.21
CA LEU A 42 0.73 3.39 -3.25
C LEU A 42 0.27 4.82 -2.96
N VAL A 43 1.19 5.80 -2.94
CA VAL A 43 0.86 7.23 -2.82
C VAL A 43 0.17 7.75 -4.07
N GLU A 44 0.67 7.40 -5.27
CA GLU A 44 0.04 7.82 -6.55
C GLU A 44 -1.37 7.25 -6.71
N LEU A 45 -1.61 6.04 -6.21
CA LEU A 45 -2.94 5.42 -6.16
C LEU A 45 -3.84 6.01 -5.06
N GLY A 46 -3.33 6.89 -4.21
CA GLY A 46 -4.06 7.46 -3.08
C GLY A 46 -4.44 6.41 -2.03
N LEU A 47 -3.64 5.34 -1.90
CA LEU A 47 -3.87 4.26 -0.94
C LEU A 47 -3.14 4.52 0.39
N ILE A 48 -2.02 5.24 0.34
CA ILE A 48 -1.29 5.69 1.52
C ILE A 48 -0.95 7.17 1.40
N GLU A 49 -0.69 7.82 2.54
CA GLU A 49 -0.15 9.17 2.62
C GLU A 49 1.18 9.14 3.38
N LEU A 50 2.16 9.95 2.96
CA LEU A 50 3.44 10.08 3.65
C LEU A 50 3.35 11.24 4.64
N HIS A 51 3.47 10.93 5.93
CA HIS A 51 3.56 11.89 7.02
C HIS A 51 4.99 11.97 7.56
N ASP A 52 5.27 12.98 8.39
CA ASP A 52 6.57 13.13 9.07
C ASP A 52 6.93 11.89 9.92
N ASP A 53 5.92 11.22 10.50
CA ASP A 53 6.09 10.00 11.29
C ASP A 53 6.18 8.71 10.44
N GLY A 54 5.95 8.79 9.12
CA GLY A 54 6.00 7.66 8.20
C GLY A 54 4.80 7.54 7.26
N PRO A 55 4.74 6.50 6.42
CA PRO A 55 3.57 6.23 5.59
C PRO A 55 2.39 5.76 6.45
N GLU A 56 1.21 6.32 6.21
CA GLU A 56 -0.05 5.97 6.87
C GLU A 56 -1.09 5.49 5.84
N LEU A 57 -1.97 4.57 6.23
CA LEU A 57 -3.04 4.09 5.37
C LEU A 57 -4.16 5.12 5.23
N THR A 58 -4.57 5.39 3.99
CA THR A 58 -5.81 6.13 3.73
C THR A 58 -7.04 5.22 3.91
N PRO A 59 -8.25 5.80 4.01
CA PRO A 59 -9.49 5.03 3.98
C PRO A 59 -9.62 4.12 2.74
N SER A 60 -9.10 4.56 1.59
CA SER A 60 -9.08 3.78 0.34
C SER A 60 -8.15 2.57 0.45
N GLY A 61 -6.95 2.76 0.99
CA GLY A 61 -6.02 1.66 1.26
C GLY A 61 -6.58 0.63 2.24
N ALA A 62 -7.29 1.08 3.27
CA ALA A 62 -7.92 0.20 4.27
C ALA A 62 -9.06 -0.63 3.65
N ALA A 63 -9.82 -0.04 2.73
CA ALA A 63 -10.89 -0.74 2.00
C ALA A 63 -10.32 -1.88 1.13
N VAL A 64 -9.14 -1.71 0.53
CA VAL A 64 -8.45 -2.74 -0.27
C VAL A 64 -8.02 -3.95 0.57
N LEU A 65 -7.67 -3.72 1.84
CA LEU A 65 -7.31 -4.81 2.76
C LEU A 65 -8.55 -5.52 3.36
N SER A 66 -9.69 -4.84 3.38
CA SER A 66 -10.96 -5.34 3.94
C SER A 66 -11.81 -6.12 2.92
N GLY A 67 -11.41 -6.10 1.64
CA GLY A 67 -12.06 -6.77 0.51
C GLY A 67 -11.59 -8.19 0.25
#